data_AF-V4L029-F1
#
_entry.id   AF-V4L029-F1
#
_cell.length_a   1.000
_cell.length_b   1.000
_cell.length_c   1.000
_cell.angle_alpha   90.00
_cell.angle_beta   90.00
_cell.angle_gamma   90.00
#
_symmetry.space_group_name_H-M   'P 1'
#
loop_
_entity.id
_entity.type
_entity.pdbx_description
1 polymer ?
#
loop_
_entity_poly.entity_id
_entity_poly.type
_entity_poly.pdbx_seq_one_letter_code
_entity_poly.pdbx_strand_id
1 'polypeptide(L)'
;MSITKSSESVEESFNARYSLWIKEALDELPHSFTITDPFISGHPIVFASPGFLKMTGYSREEVIGRNGRAFQGPKTNRRSIMEIREAIREERPIQVNLLNYRKSGSPFWMLFHMIPVFEKMDGKVIQFVAVQVPISGQEHHHRKMRNGSGLSGDGSDRSELVYGSCRREVCLGAFVRKDRALPVECDEQGLENWEHCEASESEKLKAVEAVNNVLSILARYSELSGGLVCGKRYCLRGADCLSSSLVISLGRIKQSFVLTNPCLPDMPIVYASDAFLTLTGYKRQEVLGQNCRFLTGVDTDSSVLYEMKECILKGQSCTVQILNYSNRKDKSTFWNLLHISPVRNASGKTAYFVGVQVEASCRNAESEEVRPETRQLSVVGAVRVAVRSSFMVFSILGNMSGRCHI
;
A
#
# COMPACT_ATOMS: atom_id res chain seq x y z
N MET A 1 17.56 17.34 13.35
CA MET A 1 17.55 16.11 14.18
C MET A 1 16.44 15.11 13.83
N SER A 2 15.46 15.43 12.98
CA SER A 2 14.32 14.54 12.69
C SER A 2 14.48 13.64 11.45
N ILE A 3 15.45 13.91 10.57
CA ILE A 3 15.66 13.15 9.33
C ILE A 3 16.47 11.86 9.59
N THR A 4 17.47 11.91 10.47
CA THR A 4 18.37 10.78 10.78
C THR A 4 17.68 9.61 11.47
N LYS A 5 16.74 9.87 12.40
CA LYS A 5 15.92 8.80 13.02
C LYS A 5 15.03 8.07 12.00
N SER A 6 14.68 8.71 10.88
CA SER A 6 13.84 8.09 9.86
C SER A 6 14.63 7.14 8.95
N SER A 7 15.89 7.46 8.62
CA SER A 7 16.72 6.61 7.75
C SER A 7 17.18 5.33 8.44
N GLU A 8 17.55 5.39 9.73
CA GLU A 8 17.90 4.21 10.52
C GLU A 8 16.75 3.20 10.55
N SER A 9 15.52 3.66 10.83
CA SER A 9 14.34 2.79 10.86
C SER A 9 14.00 2.13 9.50
N VAL A 10 14.36 2.81 8.40
CA VAL A 10 14.13 2.31 7.04
C VAL A 10 15.14 1.21 6.67
N GLU A 11 16.41 1.43 6.99
CA GLU A 11 17.44 0.44 6.74
C GLU A 11 17.32 -0.78 7.65
N GLU A 12 16.96 -0.59 8.92
CA GLU A 12 16.65 -1.67 9.85
C GLU A 12 15.50 -2.55 9.34
N SER A 13 14.44 -1.96 8.77
CA SER A 13 13.32 -2.75 8.22
C SER A 13 13.74 -3.66 7.07
N PHE A 14 14.65 -3.21 6.22
CA PHE A 14 15.17 -4.03 5.12
C PHE A 14 16.10 -5.13 5.64
N ASN A 15 17.04 -4.78 6.51
CA ASN A 15 18.03 -5.70 7.08
C ASN A 15 17.39 -6.75 8.00
N ALA A 16 16.27 -6.45 8.67
CA ALA A 16 15.58 -7.40 9.52
C ALA A 16 14.98 -8.59 8.76
N ARG A 17 14.79 -8.48 7.44
CA ARG A 17 14.11 -9.48 6.59
C ARG A 17 15.05 -10.39 5.82
N TYR A 18 16.33 -10.04 5.76
CA TYR A 18 17.31 -10.69 4.90
C TYR A 18 18.66 -10.79 5.61
N SER A 19 19.51 -11.73 5.20
CA SER A 19 20.86 -11.81 5.77
C SER A 19 21.75 -10.65 5.32
N LEU A 20 22.82 -10.40 6.08
CA LEU A 20 23.64 -9.18 6.03
C LEU A 20 24.19 -8.85 4.63
N TRP A 21 24.43 -9.86 3.79
CA TRP A 21 25.08 -9.72 2.48
C TRP A 21 24.14 -9.49 1.29
N ILE A 22 22.84 -9.29 1.54
CA ILE A 22 21.88 -9.10 0.45
C ILE A 22 22.13 -7.81 -0.33
N LYS A 23 22.56 -6.74 0.35
CA LYS A 23 22.78 -5.42 -0.28
C LYS A 23 23.89 -5.52 -1.32
N GLU A 24 24.99 -6.19 -0.97
CA GLU A 24 26.12 -6.47 -1.85
C GLU A 24 25.68 -7.30 -3.05
N ALA A 25 24.93 -8.40 -2.82
CA ALA A 25 24.44 -9.23 -3.91
C ALA A 25 23.50 -8.48 -4.88
N LEU A 26 22.67 -7.57 -4.36
CA LEU A 26 21.80 -6.72 -5.15
C LEU A 26 22.56 -5.59 -5.88
N ASP A 27 23.62 -5.04 -5.28
CA ASP A 27 24.46 -4.00 -5.88
C ASP A 27 25.26 -4.53 -7.08
N GLU A 28 25.59 -5.82 -7.12
CA GLU A 28 26.25 -6.49 -8.27
C GLU A 28 25.33 -6.65 -9.51
N LEU A 29 24.02 -6.46 -9.37
CA LEU A 29 23.11 -6.57 -10.51
C LEU A 29 23.29 -5.37 -11.46
N PRO A 30 23.39 -5.59 -12.79
CA PRO A 30 23.56 -4.51 -13.77
C PRO A 30 22.28 -3.70 -14.01
N HIS A 31 21.20 -4.02 -13.31
CA HIS A 31 19.85 -3.50 -13.55
C HIS A 31 19.58 -2.22 -12.75
N SER A 32 18.73 -1.35 -13.29
CA SER A 32 18.21 -0.18 -12.56
C SER A 32 16.91 -0.56 -11.86
N PHE A 33 16.93 -0.65 -10.54
CA PHE A 33 15.76 -1.02 -9.75
C PHE A 33 15.74 -0.39 -8.36
N THR A 34 14.56 -0.37 -7.78
CA THR A 34 14.30 0.07 -6.40
C THR A 34 13.44 -0.96 -5.67
N ILE A 35 13.65 -1.10 -4.37
CA ILE A 35 12.79 -1.89 -3.48
C ILE A 35 12.12 -0.92 -2.50
N THR A 36 10.83 -1.12 -2.27
CA THR A 36 10.01 -0.27 -1.38
C THR A 36 9.31 -1.12 -0.32
N ASP A 37 9.10 -0.53 0.86
CA ASP A 37 8.43 -1.20 1.99
C ASP A 37 7.05 -0.56 2.24
N PRO A 38 5.94 -1.27 2.00
CA PRO A 38 4.59 -0.73 2.18
C PRO A 38 4.17 -0.60 3.66
N PHE A 39 4.88 -1.23 4.61
CA PHE A 39 4.57 -1.14 6.04
C PHE A 39 5.09 0.14 6.68
N ILE A 40 6.08 0.78 6.07
CA ILE A 40 6.59 2.07 6.52
C ILE A 40 5.70 3.18 5.95
N SER A 41 5.35 4.14 6.80
CA SER A 41 4.51 5.28 6.41
C SER A 41 5.09 6.01 5.20
N GLY A 42 4.24 6.30 4.21
CA GLY A 42 4.65 6.93 2.95
C GLY A 42 5.14 5.96 1.87
N HIS A 43 5.21 4.65 2.15
CA HIS A 43 5.70 3.62 1.23
C HIS A 43 7.07 4.02 0.64
N PRO A 44 8.10 4.16 1.50
CA PRO A 44 9.41 4.64 1.09
C PRO A 44 10.21 3.58 0.34
N ILE A 45 11.18 4.07 -0.44
CA ILE A 45 12.26 3.29 -1.03
C ILE A 45 13.23 2.91 0.07
N VAL A 46 13.47 1.61 0.22
CA VAL A 46 14.34 1.01 1.23
C VAL A 46 15.65 0.49 0.62
N PHE A 47 15.68 0.33 -0.70
CA PHE A 47 16.89 0.01 -1.46
C PHE A 47 16.82 0.62 -2.87
N ALA A 48 17.95 1.10 -3.38
CA ALA A 48 18.09 1.59 -4.75
C ALA A 48 19.41 1.06 -5.32
N SER A 49 19.36 0.46 -6.51
CA SER A 49 20.54 -0.14 -7.14
C SER A 49 21.52 0.91 -7.66
N PRO A 50 22.82 0.59 -7.82
CA PRO A 50 23.80 1.51 -8.41
C PRO A 50 23.40 1.96 -9.81
N GLY A 51 22.80 1.06 -10.59
CA GLY A 51 22.23 1.38 -11.91
C GLY A 51 21.16 2.48 -11.84
N PHE A 52 20.23 2.37 -10.88
CA PHE A 52 19.18 3.37 -10.67
C PHE A 52 19.75 4.74 -10.27
N LEU A 53 20.72 4.76 -9.36
CA LEU A 53 21.37 6.00 -8.91
C LEU A 53 22.10 6.68 -10.08
N LYS A 54 22.86 5.92 -10.88
CA LYS A 54 23.54 6.42 -12.08
C LYS A 54 22.55 6.95 -13.12
N MET A 55 21.45 6.23 -13.34
CA MET A 55 20.40 6.62 -14.30
C MET A 55 19.73 7.92 -13.87
N THR A 56 19.36 8.08 -12.60
CA THR A 56 18.59 9.24 -12.15
C THR A 56 19.47 10.44 -11.75
N GLY A 57 20.74 10.19 -11.42
CA GLY A 57 21.69 11.20 -10.95
C GLY A 57 21.53 11.58 -9.47
N TYR A 58 20.65 10.91 -8.72
CA TYR A 58 20.50 11.12 -7.28
C TYR A 58 21.49 10.25 -6.49
N SER A 59 21.91 10.75 -5.32
CA SER A 59 22.70 9.94 -4.39
C SER A 59 21.81 8.95 -3.63
N ARG A 60 22.41 7.92 -3.01
CA ARG A 60 21.68 6.93 -2.23
C ARG A 60 20.91 7.60 -1.07
N GLU A 61 21.54 8.54 -0.39
CA GLU A 61 20.98 9.28 0.76
C GLU A 61 19.78 10.16 0.36
N GLU A 62 19.75 10.63 -0.88
CA GLU A 62 18.63 11.41 -1.41
C GLU A 62 17.43 10.53 -1.80
N VAL A 63 17.66 9.24 -2.06
CA VAL A 63 16.63 8.31 -2.56
C VAL A 63 16.02 7.48 -1.43
N ILE A 64 16.84 6.95 -0.52
CA ILE A 64 16.37 6.11 0.59
C ILE A 64 15.44 6.92 1.49
N GLY A 65 14.33 6.30 1.90
CA GLY A 65 13.28 6.95 2.69
C GLY A 65 12.30 7.81 1.89
N ARG A 66 12.57 8.09 0.60
CA ARG A 66 11.63 8.83 -0.26
C ARG A 66 10.63 7.91 -0.93
N ASN A 67 9.48 8.47 -1.31
CA ASN A 67 8.52 7.78 -2.15
C ASN A 67 8.84 8.01 -3.64
N GLY A 68 8.54 7.04 -4.51
CA GLY A 68 8.78 7.13 -5.96
C GLY A 68 8.16 8.35 -6.66
N ARG A 69 7.20 9.02 -6.03
CA ARG A 69 6.68 10.32 -6.49
C ARG A 69 7.75 11.42 -6.61
N ALA A 70 8.89 11.27 -5.93
CA ALA A 70 9.98 12.25 -5.94
C ALA A 70 10.62 12.43 -7.33
N PHE A 71 10.43 11.48 -8.24
CA PHE A 71 10.99 11.51 -9.60
C PHE A 71 9.99 12.00 -10.66
N GLN A 72 8.77 12.34 -10.26
CA GLN A 72 7.71 12.84 -11.14
C GLN A 72 7.86 14.36 -11.32
N GLY A 73 7.32 14.89 -12.41
CA GLY A 73 7.31 16.33 -12.67
C GLY A 73 6.10 16.77 -13.49
N PRO A 74 6.09 18.03 -13.99
CA PRO A 74 4.89 18.66 -14.55
C PRO A 74 4.28 17.91 -15.73
N LYS A 75 5.10 17.26 -16.56
CA LYS A 75 4.66 16.51 -17.74
C LYS A 75 4.41 15.02 -17.47
N THR A 76 4.62 14.54 -16.23
CA THR A 76 4.36 13.14 -15.88
C THR A 76 2.86 12.84 -15.98
N ASN A 77 2.49 11.83 -16.76
CA ASN A 77 1.09 11.50 -17.04
C ASN A 77 0.36 11.01 -15.76
N ARG A 78 -0.70 11.73 -15.36
CA ARG A 78 -1.49 11.41 -14.18
C ARG A 78 -2.25 10.08 -14.26
N ARG A 79 -2.64 9.64 -15.47
CA ARG A 79 -3.31 8.34 -15.68
C ARG A 79 -2.36 7.20 -15.34
N SER A 80 -1.13 7.23 -15.85
CA SER A 80 -0.10 6.24 -15.52
C SER A 80 0.21 6.19 -14.03
N ILE A 81 0.24 7.35 -13.35
CA ILE A 81 0.40 7.40 -11.89
C ILE A 81 -0.78 6.76 -11.17
N MET A 82 -2.00 6.99 -11.65
CA MET A 82 -3.20 6.35 -11.09
C MET A 82 -3.12 4.84 -11.25
N GLU A 83 -2.79 4.34 -12.43
CA GLU A 83 -2.63 2.90 -12.70
C GLU A 83 -1.58 2.24 -11.79
N ILE A 84 -0.46 2.91 -11.51
CA ILE A 84 0.54 2.44 -10.55
C ILE A 84 -0.06 2.37 -9.13
N ARG A 85 -0.79 3.40 -8.69
CA ARG A 85 -1.42 3.41 -7.36
C ARG A 85 -2.47 2.31 -7.22
N GLU A 86 -3.21 2.04 -8.27
CA GLU A 86 -4.17 0.94 -8.35
C GLU A 86 -3.47 -0.42 -8.26
N ALA A 87 -2.40 -0.62 -9.04
CA ALA A 87 -1.61 -1.86 -8.98
C ALA A 87 -0.99 -2.12 -7.59
N ILE A 88 -0.56 -1.07 -6.88
CA ILE A 88 -0.10 -1.20 -5.49
C ILE A 88 -1.24 -1.62 -4.56
N ARG A 89 -2.45 -1.06 -4.72
CA ARG A 89 -3.60 -1.39 -3.86
C ARG A 89 -4.12 -2.80 -4.13
N GLU A 90 -4.14 -3.20 -5.38
CA GLU A 90 -4.56 -4.52 -5.86
C GLU A 90 -3.47 -5.58 -5.72
N GLU A 91 -2.24 -5.17 -5.40
CA GLU A 91 -1.09 -6.04 -5.19
C GLU A 91 -0.85 -6.95 -6.39
N ARG A 92 -0.82 -6.32 -7.57
CA ARG A 92 -0.57 -6.97 -8.85
C ARG A 92 0.65 -6.38 -9.56
N PRO A 93 1.29 -7.16 -10.45
CA PRO A 93 2.26 -6.62 -11.39
C PRO A 93 1.67 -5.49 -12.25
N ILE A 94 2.53 -4.55 -12.64
CA ILE A 94 2.22 -3.53 -13.62
C ILE A 94 3.44 -3.21 -14.47
N GLN A 95 3.20 -2.87 -15.74
CA GLN A 95 4.20 -2.34 -16.65
C GLN A 95 3.60 -1.12 -17.35
N VAL A 96 4.24 0.05 -17.22
CA VAL A 96 3.78 1.31 -17.82
C VAL A 96 4.94 2.16 -18.31
N ASN A 97 4.75 2.90 -19.38
CA ASN A 97 5.71 3.91 -19.83
C ASN A 97 5.49 5.20 -19.02
N LEU A 98 6.55 5.72 -18.44
CA LEU A 98 6.49 6.85 -17.52
C LEU A 98 7.56 7.88 -17.87
N LEU A 99 7.17 9.15 -17.90
CA LEU A 99 8.09 10.28 -17.99
C LEU A 99 8.53 10.69 -16.57
N ASN A 100 9.80 10.50 -16.27
CA ASN A 100 10.43 10.89 -15.00
C ASN A 100 11.50 11.96 -15.22
N TYR A 101 11.97 12.55 -14.13
CA TYR A 101 12.92 13.66 -14.14
C TYR A 101 14.19 13.26 -13.39
N ARG A 102 15.34 13.52 -14.01
CA ARG A 102 16.65 13.34 -13.38
C ARG A 102 16.88 14.44 -12.34
N LYS A 103 17.92 14.29 -11.52
CA LYS A 103 18.34 15.33 -10.57
C LYS A 103 18.61 16.69 -11.22
N SER A 104 19.10 16.68 -12.46
CA SER A 104 19.31 17.90 -13.27
C SER A 104 18.01 18.57 -13.73
N GLY A 105 16.85 17.95 -13.51
CA GLY A 105 15.56 18.41 -14.04
C GLY A 105 15.29 17.98 -15.47
N SER A 106 16.20 17.26 -16.14
CA SER A 106 15.94 16.77 -17.49
C SER A 106 14.91 15.63 -17.50
N PRO A 107 13.87 15.70 -18.35
CA PRO A 107 12.90 14.64 -18.49
C PRO A 107 13.51 13.46 -19.26
N PHE A 108 13.10 12.24 -18.91
CA PHE A 108 13.42 11.03 -19.67
C PHE A 108 12.29 10.01 -19.57
N TRP A 109 12.06 9.30 -20.67
CA TRP A 109 11.10 8.21 -20.71
C TRP A 109 11.73 6.93 -20.16
N MET A 110 10.93 6.17 -19.43
CA MET A 110 11.32 4.86 -18.92
C MET A 110 10.13 3.91 -18.89
N LEU A 111 10.40 2.65 -19.18
CA LEU A 111 9.52 1.54 -18.88
C LEU A 111 9.63 1.26 -17.38
N PHE A 112 8.52 1.45 -16.67
CA PHE A 112 8.39 1.12 -15.26
C PHE A 112 7.72 -0.25 -15.12
N HIS A 113 8.45 -1.25 -14.62
CA HIS A 113 7.89 -2.56 -14.32
C HIS A 113 7.98 -2.82 -12.81
N MET A 114 6.82 -2.91 -12.16
CA MET A 114 6.73 -3.13 -10.72
C MET A 114 5.98 -4.41 -10.41
N ILE A 115 6.48 -5.15 -9.43
CA ILE A 115 5.86 -6.35 -8.92
C ILE A 115 5.81 -6.35 -7.37
N PRO A 116 4.75 -6.93 -6.79
CA PRO A 116 4.72 -7.24 -5.36
C PRO A 116 5.61 -8.45 -5.05
N VAL A 117 6.25 -8.43 -3.89
CA VAL A 117 6.96 -9.55 -3.28
C VAL A 117 6.16 -10.05 -2.09
N PHE A 118 5.84 -11.35 -2.08
CA PHE A 118 4.98 -11.97 -1.07
C PHE A 118 5.78 -12.83 -0.10
N GLU A 119 5.37 -12.85 1.16
CA GLU A 119 5.76 -13.85 2.13
C GLU A 119 5.05 -15.18 1.83
N LYS A 120 5.80 -16.30 1.80
CA LYS A 120 5.24 -17.63 1.47
C LYS A 120 4.27 -18.15 2.55
N MET A 121 4.39 -17.67 3.79
CA MET A 121 3.62 -18.21 4.92
C MET A 121 2.16 -17.78 4.91
N ASP A 122 1.89 -16.49 4.71
CA ASP A 122 0.54 -15.91 4.80
C ASP A 122 0.09 -15.21 3.51
N GLY A 123 0.94 -15.20 2.46
CA GLY A 123 0.65 -14.58 1.17
C GLY A 123 0.65 -13.05 1.22
N LYS A 124 1.15 -12.44 2.29
CA LYS A 124 1.18 -10.99 2.48
C LYS A 124 2.26 -10.35 1.61
N VAL A 125 1.95 -9.24 0.95
CA VAL A 125 2.99 -8.42 0.32
C VAL A 125 3.88 -7.84 1.40
N ILE A 126 5.18 -8.12 1.32
CA ILE A 126 6.20 -7.59 2.22
C ILE A 126 6.94 -6.39 1.63
N GLN A 127 7.09 -6.34 0.31
CA GLN A 127 7.86 -5.34 -0.43
C GLN A 127 7.35 -5.22 -1.86
N PHE A 128 7.68 -4.13 -2.55
CA PHE A 128 7.55 -4.03 -4.00
C PHE A 128 8.91 -3.82 -4.64
N VAL A 129 9.18 -4.58 -5.71
CA VAL A 129 10.34 -4.41 -6.58
C VAL A 129 9.89 -3.65 -7.81
N ALA A 130 10.56 -2.55 -8.12
CA ALA A 130 10.32 -1.78 -9.34
C ALA A 130 11.61 -1.69 -10.15
N VAL A 131 11.60 -2.23 -11.35
CA VAL A 131 12.65 -2.11 -12.36
C VAL A 131 12.31 -0.94 -13.29
N GLN A 132 13.34 -0.17 -13.63
CA GLN A 132 13.24 0.97 -14.52
C GLN A 132 14.19 0.78 -15.71
N VAL A 133 13.64 0.70 -16.92
CA VAL A 133 14.44 0.62 -18.14
C VAL A 133 14.25 1.92 -18.91
N PRO A 134 15.28 2.77 -19.08
CA PRO A 134 15.20 3.94 -19.95
C PRO A 134 14.70 3.53 -21.33
N ILE A 135 13.70 4.24 -21.85
CA ILE A 135 13.25 4.04 -23.23
C ILE A 135 14.12 4.91 -24.11
N SER A 136 14.80 4.28 -25.05
CA SER A 136 15.55 4.98 -26.10
C SER A 136 14.56 5.58 -27.11
N GLY A 137 13.95 6.72 -26.77
CA GLY A 137 13.20 7.52 -27.73
C GLY A 137 14.16 8.17 -28.72
N GLN A 138 13.85 8.12 -30.03
CA GLN A 138 14.64 8.76 -31.09
C GLN A 138 15.03 10.18 -30.66
N GLU A 139 16.34 10.45 -30.62
CA GLU A 139 16.82 11.83 -30.59
C GLU A 139 16.10 12.54 -31.73
N HIS A 140 15.18 13.45 -31.43
CA HIS A 140 14.70 14.38 -32.43
C HIS A 140 15.94 15.13 -32.89
N HIS A 141 16.50 14.69 -34.02
CA HIS A 141 17.55 15.38 -34.71
C HIS A 141 17.06 16.82 -34.83
N HIS A 142 17.71 17.74 -34.11
CA HIS A 142 17.75 19.13 -34.48
C HIS A 142 18.37 19.20 -35.87
N ARG A 143 17.55 18.95 -36.91
CA ARG A 143 17.87 19.33 -38.27
C ARG A 143 17.78 20.85 -38.27
N LYS A 144 18.87 21.50 -37.86
CA LYS A 144 19.17 22.88 -38.22
C LYS A 144 19.02 22.94 -39.74
N MET A 145 17.87 23.43 -40.20
CA MET A 145 17.72 23.91 -41.57
C MET A 145 18.77 24.98 -41.74
N ARG A 146 19.86 24.61 -42.41
CA ARG A 146 20.88 25.53 -42.87
C ARG A 146 20.28 26.27 -44.05
N ASN A 147 19.45 27.27 -43.76
CA ASN A 147 19.16 28.34 -44.71
C ASN A 147 20.07 29.51 -44.36
N GLY A 148 21.02 29.78 -45.25
CA GLY A 148 21.83 30.98 -45.18
C GLY A 148 21.00 32.21 -45.51
N SER A 149 21.05 33.21 -44.65
CA SER A 149 21.21 34.63 -44.98
C SER A 149 21.29 35.37 -43.64
N GLY A 150 22.34 36.18 -43.50
CA GLY A 150 22.69 36.82 -42.24
C GLY A 150 21.76 37.96 -41.86
N LEU A 151 21.90 38.40 -40.60
CA LEU A 151 22.30 39.74 -40.18
C LEU A 151 22.26 39.82 -38.64
N SER A 152 23.35 40.33 -38.08
CA SER A 152 23.53 41.16 -36.87
C SER A 152 22.52 41.11 -35.72
N GLY A 153 23.01 40.96 -34.48
CA GLY A 153 22.27 41.34 -33.28
C GLY A 153 22.91 40.89 -31.97
N ASP A 154 23.66 41.80 -31.36
CA ASP A 154 24.24 41.76 -30.01
C ASP A 154 23.18 41.66 -28.89
N GLY A 155 23.58 41.23 -27.69
CA GLY A 155 22.76 41.41 -26.47
C GLY A 155 22.74 40.23 -25.51
N SER A 156 23.62 40.29 -24.51
CA SER A 156 23.52 39.55 -23.25
C SER A 156 22.21 39.83 -22.51
N ASP A 157 21.51 38.81 -22.01
CA ASP A 157 20.86 38.97 -20.70
C ASP A 157 20.75 37.65 -19.94
N ARG A 158 21.22 37.71 -18.70
CA ARG A 158 21.19 36.64 -17.69
C ARG A 158 20.00 36.98 -16.79
N SER A 159 18.95 36.16 -16.79
CA SER A 159 17.96 36.19 -15.71
C SER A 159 17.71 34.79 -15.17
N GLU A 160 18.26 34.55 -13.98
CA GLU A 160 17.87 33.46 -13.09
C GLU A 160 16.37 33.54 -12.80
N LEU A 161 15.63 32.46 -13.06
CA LEU A 161 14.29 32.28 -12.49
C LEU A 161 14.34 31.16 -11.44
N VAL A 162 14.38 31.61 -10.18
CA VAL A 162 14.09 30.81 -8.99
C VAL A 162 12.59 30.52 -8.97
N TYR A 163 12.18 29.27 -9.19
CA TYR A 163 10.79 28.86 -8.95
C TYR A 163 10.63 28.29 -7.54
N GLY A 164 10.06 29.13 -6.69
CA GLY A 164 9.63 28.81 -5.34
C GLY A 164 8.49 27.80 -5.31
N SER A 165 8.60 26.86 -4.37
CA SER A 165 7.56 25.92 -3.96
C SER A 165 6.29 26.66 -3.52
N CYS A 166 5.17 26.41 -4.18
CA CYS A 166 3.86 26.90 -3.73
C CYS A 166 2.94 25.72 -3.37
N ARG A 167 2.94 25.38 -2.07
CA ARG A 167 1.76 24.84 -1.39
C ARG A 167 0.67 25.92 -1.45
N ARG A 168 -0.56 25.56 -1.85
CA ARG A 168 -1.75 26.38 -1.56
C ARG A 168 -2.62 25.61 -0.56
N GLU A 169 -2.60 26.10 0.67
CA GLU A 169 -3.64 25.84 1.66
C GLU A 169 -4.84 26.75 1.35
N VAL A 170 -6.03 26.19 1.55
CA VAL A 170 -7.31 26.87 1.38
C VAL A 170 -7.62 27.63 2.66
N CYS A 171 -7.80 28.94 2.57
CA CYS A 171 -8.50 29.73 3.59
C CYS A 171 -9.64 30.50 2.92
N LEU A 172 -10.87 30.21 3.34
CA LEU A 172 -12.06 31.01 3.05
C LEU A 172 -11.99 32.32 3.84
N GLY A 173 -12.26 33.44 3.18
CA GLY A 173 -12.47 34.73 3.81
C GLY A 173 -12.67 35.82 2.76
N ALA A 174 -13.93 36.16 2.49
CA ALA A 174 -14.36 37.13 1.49
C ALA A 174 -13.83 38.55 1.77
N PHE A 175 -13.45 39.29 0.72
CA PHE A 175 -13.76 40.72 0.58
C PHE A 175 -13.64 41.15 -0.90
N VAL A 176 -14.66 41.87 -1.35
CA VAL A 176 -14.86 42.41 -2.70
C VAL A 176 -13.89 43.56 -2.96
N ARG A 177 -13.20 43.55 -4.12
CA ARG A 177 -13.02 44.76 -4.94
C ARG A 177 -12.64 44.43 -6.39
N LYS A 178 -13.43 45.02 -7.29
CA LYS A 178 -13.28 45.12 -8.74
C LYS A 178 -12.01 45.92 -9.06
N ASP A 179 -11.11 45.40 -9.88
CA ASP A 179 -10.45 46.23 -10.90
C ASP A 179 -9.87 45.39 -12.04
N ARG A 180 -9.80 46.05 -13.20
CA ARG A 180 -9.70 45.55 -14.57
C ARG A 180 -8.54 44.57 -14.81
N ALA A 181 -8.88 43.37 -15.31
CA ALA A 181 -7.91 42.46 -15.93
C ALA A 181 -7.74 42.83 -17.41
N LEU A 182 -6.52 43.22 -17.78
CA LEU A 182 -6.07 43.18 -19.17
C LEU A 182 -5.83 41.71 -19.55
N PRO A 183 -6.19 41.26 -20.76
CA PRO A 183 -5.88 39.90 -21.19
C PRO A 183 -4.35 39.82 -21.36
N VAL A 184 -3.69 39.08 -20.49
CA VAL A 184 -2.39 38.51 -20.84
C VAL A 184 -2.72 37.41 -21.82
N GLU A 185 -2.55 37.70 -23.11
CA GLU A 185 -2.47 36.67 -24.14
C GLU A 185 -1.26 35.80 -23.78
N CYS A 186 -1.54 34.64 -23.17
CA CYS A 186 -0.56 33.58 -23.13
C CYS A 186 -0.40 33.09 -24.56
N ASP A 187 0.75 33.39 -25.17
CA ASP A 187 1.20 32.77 -26.41
C ASP A 187 1.03 31.24 -26.31
N GLU A 188 -0.01 30.71 -26.95
CA GLU A 188 -0.22 29.28 -27.18
C GLU A 188 0.65 28.78 -28.35
N GLN A 189 1.88 29.28 -28.47
CA GLN A 189 2.83 28.86 -29.51
C GLN A 189 4.08 28.28 -28.88
N GLY A 190 3.96 26.99 -28.54
CA GLY A 190 5.06 26.16 -28.06
C GLY A 190 4.61 24.86 -27.42
N LEU A 191 3.47 24.28 -27.82
CA LEU A 191 3.12 22.92 -27.42
C LEU A 191 3.98 21.95 -28.25
N GLU A 192 5.24 21.77 -27.86
CA GLU A 192 6.02 20.63 -28.33
C GLU A 192 5.22 19.37 -28.02
N ASN A 193 4.82 18.65 -29.07
CA ASN A 193 4.25 17.31 -28.96
C ASN A 193 5.32 16.39 -28.38
N TRP A 194 5.36 16.27 -27.05
CA TRP A 194 6.08 15.19 -26.36
C TRP A 194 5.26 13.92 -26.59
N GLU A 195 5.39 13.37 -27.80
CA GLU A 195 4.68 12.16 -28.22
C GLU A 195 4.94 11.04 -27.22
N HIS A 196 3.87 10.31 -26.92
CA HIS A 196 3.91 9.13 -26.07
C HIS A 196 5.04 8.19 -26.51
N CYS A 197 6.08 8.05 -25.70
CA CYS A 197 7.16 7.12 -25.99
C CYS A 197 6.77 5.72 -25.53
N GLU A 198 6.84 4.75 -26.43
CA GLU A 198 6.50 3.35 -26.14
C GLU A 198 7.77 2.49 -26.09
N ALA A 199 7.84 1.65 -25.05
CA ALA A 199 8.95 0.70 -24.91
C ALA A 199 8.88 -0.40 -25.96
N SER A 200 10.02 -0.70 -26.57
CA SER A 200 10.24 -1.85 -27.44
C SER A 200 10.10 -3.17 -26.69
N GLU A 201 9.83 -4.26 -27.43
CA GLU A 201 9.79 -5.61 -26.85
C GLU A 201 11.12 -6.00 -26.18
N SER A 202 12.25 -5.52 -26.69
CA SER A 202 13.56 -5.74 -26.05
C SER A 202 13.64 -5.07 -24.68
N GLU A 203 13.16 -3.83 -24.55
CA GLU A 203 13.12 -3.11 -23.26
C GLU A 203 12.16 -3.80 -22.28
N LYS A 204 11.02 -4.31 -22.77
CA LYS A 204 10.08 -5.11 -21.95
C LYS A 204 10.69 -6.41 -21.45
N LEU A 205 11.40 -7.14 -22.32
CA LEU A 205 12.09 -8.38 -21.95
C LEU A 205 13.20 -8.12 -20.91
N LYS A 206 14.00 -7.07 -21.11
CA LYS A 206 15.02 -6.65 -20.12
C LYS A 206 14.40 -6.36 -18.75
N ALA A 207 13.24 -5.70 -18.72
CA ALA A 207 12.55 -5.41 -17.47
C ALA A 207 12.10 -6.68 -16.74
N VAL A 208 11.55 -7.66 -17.48
CA VAL A 208 11.12 -8.95 -16.90
C VAL A 208 12.32 -9.77 -16.40
N GLU A 209 13.41 -9.82 -17.17
CA GLU A 209 14.64 -10.49 -16.78
C GLU A 209 15.23 -9.89 -15.50
N ALA A 210 15.32 -8.56 -15.44
CA ALA A 210 15.79 -7.84 -14.27
C ALA A 210 14.94 -8.15 -13.02
N VAL A 211 13.62 -8.16 -13.15
CA VAL A 211 12.70 -8.52 -12.05
C VAL A 211 12.98 -9.94 -11.55
N ASN A 212 13.14 -10.91 -12.44
CA ASN A 212 13.41 -12.30 -12.08
C ASN A 212 14.77 -12.45 -11.35
N ASN A 213 15.79 -11.72 -11.81
CA ASN A 213 17.11 -11.72 -11.16
C ASN A 213 17.03 -11.15 -9.74
N VAL A 214 16.34 -10.02 -9.54
CA VAL A 214 16.13 -9.43 -8.21
C VAL A 214 15.36 -10.41 -7.31
N LEU A 215 14.24 -10.97 -7.79
CA LEU A 215 13.43 -11.94 -7.03
C LEU A 215 14.23 -13.17 -6.61
N SER A 216 15.09 -13.70 -7.49
CA SER A 216 15.94 -14.85 -7.19
C SER A 216 16.89 -14.56 -6.03
N ILE A 217 17.52 -13.37 -6.01
CA ILE A 217 18.35 -12.92 -4.90
C ILE A 217 17.52 -12.76 -3.63
N LEU A 218 16.38 -12.06 -3.69
CA LEU A 218 15.52 -11.88 -2.53
C LEU A 218 15.09 -13.22 -1.92
N ALA A 219 14.69 -14.20 -2.75
CA ALA A 219 14.30 -15.53 -2.30
C ALA A 219 15.47 -16.30 -1.67
N ARG A 220 16.66 -16.28 -2.30
CA ARG A 220 17.85 -16.95 -1.77
C ARG A 220 18.26 -16.41 -0.39
N TYR A 221 18.30 -15.09 -0.25
CA TYR A 221 18.74 -14.44 0.99
C TYR A 221 17.66 -14.43 2.06
N SER A 222 16.40 -14.56 1.68
CA SER A 222 15.33 -14.78 2.64
C SER A 222 15.43 -16.19 3.23
N GLU A 223 15.64 -17.23 2.40
CA GLU A 223 15.76 -18.63 2.85
C GLU A 223 16.83 -18.83 3.93
N LEU A 224 17.99 -18.16 3.79
CA LEU A 224 19.06 -18.18 4.80
C LEU A 224 18.64 -17.59 6.15
N SER A 225 17.68 -16.67 6.16
CA SER A 225 17.12 -16.06 7.36
C SER A 225 15.86 -16.78 7.87
N GLY A 226 15.43 -17.87 7.21
CA GLY A 226 14.19 -18.60 7.52
C GLY A 226 12.91 -17.91 7.04
N GLY A 227 12.98 -16.70 6.48
CA GLY A 227 11.86 -16.04 5.81
C GLY A 227 11.78 -16.53 4.36
N LEU A 228 10.67 -17.09 3.87
CA LEU A 228 10.58 -17.42 2.45
C LEU A 228 9.76 -16.37 1.72
N VAL A 229 10.34 -15.75 0.69
CA VAL A 229 9.66 -14.77 -0.17
C VAL A 229 9.46 -15.33 -1.59
N CYS A 230 8.51 -14.77 -2.32
CA CYS A 230 8.18 -15.20 -3.68
C CYS A 230 7.46 -14.13 -4.50
N GLY A 231 7.52 -14.24 -5.83
CA GLY A 231 6.82 -13.33 -6.75
C GLY A 231 5.35 -13.66 -7.01
N LYS A 232 4.84 -14.78 -6.48
CA LYS A 232 3.45 -15.21 -6.63
C LYS A 232 2.81 -15.38 -5.25
N ARG A 233 1.59 -14.88 -5.07
CA ARG A 233 0.88 -15.04 -3.80
C ARG A 233 0.52 -16.52 -3.59
N TYR A 234 1.02 -17.10 -2.50
CA TYR A 234 0.55 -18.40 -2.01
C TYR A 234 -0.45 -18.14 -0.88
N CYS A 235 -1.69 -18.57 -1.07
CA CYS A 235 -2.69 -18.55 0.01
C CYS A 235 -2.66 -19.92 0.69
N LEU A 236 -2.61 -19.95 2.03
CA LEU A 236 -2.90 -21.17 2.78
C LEU A 236 -4.31 -21.65 2.39
N ARG A 237 -4.44 -22.93 2.04
CA ARG A 237 -5.68 -23.55 1.56
C ARG A 237 -6.84 -23.23 2.53
N GLY A 238 -7.84 -22.47 2.10
CA GLY A 238 -9.05 -22.17 2.87
C GLY A 238 -9.09 -20.80 3.58
N ALA A 239 -8.03 -20.00 3.53
CA ALA A 239 -8.05 -18.62 4.02
C ALA A 239 -8.01 -17.64 2.85
N ASP A 240 -9.03 -16.77 2.74
CA ASP A 240 -8.94 -15.61 1.86
C ASP A 240 -7.85 -14.66 2.36
N CYS A 241 -6.80 -14.48 1.57
CA CYS A 241 -5.75 -13.51 1.88
C CYS A 241 -6.29 -12.09 1.65
N LEU A 242 -6.50 -11.34 2.73
CA LEU A 242 -6.76 -9.90 2.65
C LEU A 242 -5.62 -9.19 1.91
N SER A 243 -5.94 -8.14 1.14
CA SER A 243 -4.91 -7.27 0.59
C SER A 243 -4.03 -6.71 1.72
N SER A 244 -2.72 -6.75 1.59
CA SER A 244 -1.77 -5.98 2.41
C SER A 244 -2.23 -4.54 2.68
N SER A 245 -2.83 -3.82 1.71
CA SER A 245 -3.34 -2.45 1.96
C SER A 245 -4.40 -2.40 3.09
N LEU A 246 -5.31 -3.37 3.10
CA LEU A 246 -6.29 -3.59 4.16
C LEU A 246 -5.59 -4.03 5.45
N VAL A 247 -4.69 -5.03 5.40
CA VAL A 247 -3.95 -5.55 6.56
C VAL A 247 -3.17 -4.44 7.27
N ILE A 248 -2.49 -3.56 6.52
CA ILE A 248 -1.76 -2.40 7.04
C ILE A 248 -2.72 -1.44 7.74
N SER A 249 -3.89 -1.19 7.14
CA SER A 249 -4.89 -0.29 7.72
C SER A 249 -5.49 -0.86 9.01
N LEU A 250 -5.78 -2.16 9.03
CA LEU A 250 -6.25 -2.87 10.21
C LEU A 250 -5.19 -2.92 11.32
N GLY A 251 -3.91 -3.11 10.97
CA GLY A 251 -2.80 -3.16 11.94
C GLY A 251 -2.53 -1.86 12.69
N ARG A 252 -3.12 -0.73 12.26
CA ARG A 252 -3.09 0.54 13.01
C ARG A 252 -4.04 0.54 14.21
N ILE A 253 -5.05 -0.32 14.20
CA ILE A 253 -6.02 -0.46 15.28
C ILE A 253 -5.37 -1.29 16.40
N LYS A 254 -5.31 -0.72 17.62
CA LYS A 254 -4.59 -1.31 18.76
C LYS A 254 -5.46 -2.15 19.69
N GLN A 255 -6.77 -2.15 19.47
CA GLN A 255 -7.74 -2.92 20.27
C GLN A 255 -7.87 -4.36 19.76
N SER A 256 -8.43 -5.24 20.60
CA SER A 256 -8.67 -6.64 20.25
C SER A 256 -9.87 -6.78 19.33
N PHE A 257 -9.63 -7.23 18.11
CA PHE A 257 -10.66 -7.63 17.15
C PHE A 257 -10.18 -8.72 16.18
N VAL A 258 -11.16 -9.36 15.55
CA VAL A 258 -11.00 -10.27 14.41
C VAL A 258 -11.93 -9.88 13.27
N LEU A 259 -11.54 -10.19 12.03
CA LEU A 259 -12.47 -10.22 10.90
C LEU A 259 -12.71 -11.67 10.48
N THR A 260 -13.97 -12.02 10.27
CA THR A 260 -14.39 -13.30 9.69
C THR A 260 -15.05 -13.09 8.33
N ASN A 261 -14.89 -14.07 7.44
CA ASN A 261 -15.44 -14.00 6.10
C ASN A 261 -16.69 -14.88 5.96
N PRO A 262 -17.90 -14.30 5.89
CA PRO A 262 -19.14 -15.06 5.78
C PRO A 262 -19.33 -15.76 4.43
N CYS A 263 -18.56 -15.41 3.41
CA CYS A 263 -18.64 -16.02 2.09
C CYS A 263 -17.84 -17.33 1.98
N LEU A 264 -17.01 -17.64 2.97
CA LEU A 264 -16.25 -18.88 3.04
C LEU A 264 -16.96 -19.92 3.91
N PRO A 265 -16.81 -21.24 3.62
CA PRO A 265 -17.35 -22.29 4.46
C PRO A 265 -16.91 -22.12 5.91
N ASP A 266 -17.85 -22.25 6.84
CA ASP A 266 -17.62 -22.15 8.28
C ASP A 266 -17.23 -20.76 8.83
N MET A 267 -17.31 -19.70 8.01
CA MET A 267 -17.03 -18.31 8.42
C MET A 267 -15.68 -18.13 9.17
N PRO A 268 -14.56 -18.52 8.55
CA PRO A 268 -13.26 -18.52 9.19
C PRO A 268 -12.75 -17.10 9.47
N ILE A 269 -11.87 -16.98 10.45
CA ILE A 269 -11.11 -15.76 10.73
C ILE A 269 -10.10 -15.54 9.59
N VAL A 270 -10.20 -14.39 8.94
CA VAL A 270 -9.29 -13.93 7.88
C VAL A 270 -8.31 -12.87 8.38
N TYR A 271 -8.56 -12.29 9.57
CA TYR A 271 -7.63 -11.37 10.22
C TYR A 271 -7.78 -11.43 11.74
N ALA A 272 -6.65 -11.44 12.45
CA ALA A 272 -6.59 -11.31 13.89
C ALA A 272 -5.58 -10.22 14.29
N SER A 273 -6.06 -9.23 15.04
CA SER A 273 -5.22 -8.16 15.62
C SER A 273 -4.21 -8.73 16.61
N ASP A 274 -3.08 -8.04 16.80
CA ASP A 274 -2.09 -8.45 17.80
C ASP A 274 -2.68 -8.46 19.22
N ALA A 275 -3.55 -7.50 19.53
CA ALA A 275 -4.25 -7.44 20.81
C ALA A 275 -5.16 -8.66 21.05
N PHE A 276 -5.81 -9.20 20.00
CA PHE A 276 -6.57 -10.44 20.10
C PHE A 276 -5.69 -11.65 20.42
N LEU A 277 -4.52 -11.74 19.78
CA LEU A 277 -3.56 -12.82 20.04
C LEU A 277 -3.03 -12.74 21.47
N THR A 278 -2.72 -11.53 21.96
CA THR A 278 -2.31 -11.31 23.36
C THR A 278 -3.44 -11.62 24.34
N LEU A 279 -4.67 -11.22 24.04
CA LEU A 279 -5.84 -11.49 24.87
C LEU A 279 -6.10 -13.00 24.99
N THR A 280 -6.08 -13.72 23.88
CA THR A 280 -6.48 -15.14 23.86
C THR A 280 -5.33 -16.10 24.09
N GLY A 281 -4.08 -15.67 23.90
CA GLY A 281 -2.87 -16.50 24.02
C GLY A 281 -2.59 -17.40 22.82
N TYR A 282 -3.46 -17.42 21.80
CA TYR A 282 -3.24 -18.19 20.58
C TYR A 282 -2.24 -17.49 19.66
N LYS A 283 -1.47 -18.30 18.93
CA LYS A 283 -0.62 -17.81 17.85
C LYS A 283 -1.46 -17.53 16.61
N ARG A 284 -1.03 -16.56 15.80
CA ARG A 284 -1.70 -16.18 14.55
C ARG A 284 -2.01 -17.39 13.64
N GLN A 285 -1.07 -18.32 13.53
CA GLN A 285 -1.20 -19.54 12.71
C GLN A 285 -2.28 -20.51 13.22
N GLU A 286 -2.59 -20.49 14.51
CA GLU A 286 -3.63 -21.34 15.11
C GLU A 286 -5.03 -20.74 14.94
N VAL A 287 -5.10 -19.42 14.66
CA VAL A 287 -6.35 -18.65 14.59
C VAL A 287 -6.81 -18.45 13.16
N LEU A 288 -5.91 -18.10 12.24
CA LEU A 288 -6.27 -17.83 10.85
C LEU A 288 -6.82 -19.08 10.16
N GLY A 289 -7.94 -18.93 9.44
CA GLY A 289 -8.63 -20.04 8.79
C GLY A 289 -9.56 -20.84 9.73
N GLN A 290 -9.56 -20.57 11.04
CA GLN A 290 -10.46 -21.22 12.00
C GLN A 290 -11.69 -20.36 12.27
N ASN A 291 -12.80 -20.99 12.60
CA ASN A 291 -13.96 -20.28 13.15
C ASN A 291 -13.69 -19.91 14.63
N CYS A 292 -14.13 -18.72 15.07
CA CYS A 292 -13.95 -18.22 16.44
C CYS A 292 -14.44 -19.15 17.56
N ARG A 293 -15.27 -20.16 17.25
CA ARG A 293 -15.81 -21.11 18.24
C ARG A 293 -14.75 -21.90 19.00
N PHE A 294 -13.50 -21.93 18.55
CA PHE A 294 -12.42 -22.56 19.34
C PHE A 294 -12.23 -21.90 20.72
N LEU A 295 -12.72 -20.67 20.91
CA LEU A 295 -12.74 -19.98 22.20
C LEU A 295 -13.86 -20.46 23.13
N THR A 296 -14.79 -21.29 22.66
CA THR A 296 -15.90 -21.83 23.46
C THR A 296 -15.48 -23.10 24.19
N GLY A 297 -16.12 -23.40 25.31
CA GLY A 297 -15.89 -24.63 26.06
C GLY A 297 -17.13 -25.08 26.82
N VAL A 298 -16.95 -26.00 27.76
CA VAL A 298 -18.05 -26.72 28.44
C VAL A 298 -18.99 -25.79 29.21
N ASP A 299 -18.46 -24.70 29.78
CA ASP A 299 -19.22 -23.76 30.59
C ASP A 299 -19.76 -22.56 29.79
N THR A 300 -19.56 -22.54 28.46
CA THR A 300 -20.09 -21.48 27.60
C THR A 300 -21.59 -21.65 27.41
N ASP A 301 -22.37 -20.62 27.79
CA ASP A 301 -23.83 -20.64 27.67
C ASP A 301 -24.30 -20.81 26.21
N SER A 302 -25.10 -21.85 25.96
CA SER A 302 -25.64 -22.18 24.64
C SER A 302 -26.70 -21.20 24.15
N SER A 303 -27.41 -20.51 25.05
CA SER A 303 -28.40 -19.49 24.70
C SER A 303 -27.75 -18.26 24.05
N VAL A 304 -26.59 -17.84 24.58
CA VAL A 304 -25.77 -16.76 24.01
C VAL A 304 -25.24 -17.14 22.62
N LEU A 305 -24.81 -18.39 22.44
CA LEU A 305 -24.37 -18.88 21.13
C LEU A 305 -25.51 -18.85 20.10
N TYR A 306 -26.74 -19.19 20.51
CA TYR A 306 -27.92 -19.10 19.66
C TYR A 306 -28.24 -17.66 19.28
N GLU A 307 -28.21 -16.72 20.24
CA GLU A 307 -28.41 -15.30 19.99
C GLU A 307 -27.40 -14.75 18.96
N MET A 308 -26.11 -15.06 19.14
CA MET A 308 -25.06 -14.67 18.20
C MET A 308 -25.33 -15.22 16.79
N LYS A 309 -25.70 -16.50 16.69
CA LYS A 309 -26.00 -17.15 15.41
C LYS A 309 -27.17 -16.47 14.71
N GLU A 310 -28.26 -16.18 15.42
CA GLU A 310 -29.42 -15.48 14.89
C GLU A 310 -29.06 -14.07 14.37
N CYS A 311 -28.24 -13.33 15.12
CA CYS A 311 -27.80 -12.00 14.71
C CYS A 311 -26.93 -12.05 13.45
N ILE A 312 -26.01 -13.01 13.35
CA ILE A 312 -25.17 -13.21 12.17
C ILE A 312 -26.03 -13.58 10.95
N LEU A 313 -27.00 -14.50 11.10
CA LEU A 313 -27.91 -14.90 10.02
C LEU A 313 -28.76 -13.75 9.51
N LYS A 314 -29.22 -12.87 10.42
CA LYS A 314 -29.99 -11.66 10.07
C LYS A 314 -29.11 -10.52 9.55
N GLY A 315 -27.78 -10.66 9.58
CA GLY A 315 -26.86 -9.60 9.22
C GLY A 315 -26.99 -8.36 10.13
N GLN A 316 -27.27 -8.58 11.41
CA GLN A 316 -27.44 -7.57 12.45
C GLN A 316 -26.22 -7.52 13.37
N SER A 317 -26.10 -6.42 14.12
CA SER A 317 -25.06 -6.28 15.14
C SER A 317 -25.61 -6.75 16.49
N CYS A 318 -24.78 -7.38 17.32
CA CYS A 318 -25.14 -7.72 18.68
C CYS A 318 -23.95 -7.54 19.62
N THR A 319 -24.25 -7.33 20.90
CA THR A 319 -23.26 -7.31 21.98
C THR A 319 -23.69 -8.34 23.00
N VAL A 320 -22.82 -9.29 23.29
CA VAL A 320 -23.08 -10.36 24.25
C VAL A 320 -21.94 -10.49 25.24
N GLN A 321 -22.25 -10.97 26.44
CA GLN A 321 -21.24 -11.37 27.40
C GLN A 321 -21.12 -12.89 27.37
N ILE A 322 -19.96 -13.40 26.96
CA ILE A 322 -19.73 -14.83 26.74
C ILE A 322 -18.49 -15.30 27.51
N LEU A 323 -18.56 -16.48 28.12
CA LEU A 323 -17.40 -17.10 28.76
C LEU A 323 -16.52 -17.75 27.68
N ASN A 324 -15.27 -17.32 27.58
CA ASN A 324 -14.30 -17.84 26.61
C ASN A 324 -13.08 -18.46 27.31
N TYR A 325 -12.42 -19.37 26.61
CA TYR A 325 -11.23 -20.08 27.07
C TYR A 325 -9.98 -19.56 26.36
N SER A 326 -8.91 -19.37 27.11
CA SER A 326 -7.63 -18.93 26.60
C SER A 326 -6.67 -20.12 26.38
N ASN A 327 -5.77 -19.99 25.39
CA ASN A 327 -4.63 -20.90 25.20
C ASN A 327 -3.41 -20.52 26.06
N ARG A 328 -3.59 -19.64 27.05
CA ARG A 328 -2.56 -19.34 28.06
C ARG A 328 -2.22 -20.62 28.84
N LYS A 329 -1.01 -20.67 29.41
CA LYS A 329 -0.45 -21.87 30.08
C LYS A 329 -1.34 -22.48 31.17
N ASP A 330 -2.28 -21.71 31.71
CA ASP A 330 -3.22 -22.12 32.76
C ASP A 330 -4.61 -22.57 32.23
N LYS A 331 -4.87 -22.50 30.92
CA LYS A 331 -6.20 -22.71 30.31
C LYS A 331 -7.30 -21.90 31.01
N SER A 332 -6.99 -20.67 31.39
CA SER A 332 -7.91 -19.77 32.10
C SER A 332 -9.14 -19.42 31.25
N THR A 333 -10.29 -19.33 31.92
CA THR A 333 -11.50 -18.74 31.36
C THR A 333 -11.50 -17.24 31.60
N PHE A 334 -12.15 -16.49 30.71
CA PHE A 334 -12.36 -15.06 30.88
C PHE A 334 -13.73 -14.65 30.34
N TRP A 335 -14.34 -13.64 30.97
CA TRP A 335 -15.57 -13.05 30.47
C TRP A 335 -15.25 -12.10 29.32
N ASN A 336 -15.74 -12.44 28.13
CA ASN A 336 -15.59 -11.65 26.93
C ASN A 336 -16.88 -10.86 26.69
N LEU A 337 -16.83 -9.55 26.83
CA LEU A 337 -17.82 -8.66 26.24
C LEU A 337 -17.53 -8.57 24.75
N LEU A 338 -18.28 -9.33 23.96
CA LEU A 338 -18.10 -9.49 22.53
C LEU A 338 -19.13 -8.66 21.76
N HIS A 339 -18.64 -7.73 20.93
CA HIS A 339 -19.48 -7.03 19.97
C HIS A 339 -19.24 -7.57 18.56
N ILE A 340 -20.30 -8.04 17.90
CA ILE A 340 -20.29 -8.51 16.51
C ILE A 340 -21.03 -7.49 15.66
N SER A 341 -20.41 -7.08 14.55
CA SER A 341 -21.06 -6.22 13.56
C SER A 341 -20.76 -6.68 12.14
N PRO A 342 -21.73 -6.63 11.21
CA PRO A 342 -21.45 -6.77 9.78
C PRO A 342 -20.62 -5.59 9.29
N VAL A 343 -19.70 -5.86 8.37
CA VAL A 343 -18.91 -4.87 7.64
C VAL A 343 -19.23 -5.03 6.16
N ARG A 344 -19.87 -4.00 5.60
CA ARG A 344 -20.38 -4.02 4.22
C ARG A 344 -19.35 -3.41 3.26
N ASN A 345 -19.23 -3.99 2.08
CA ASN A 345 -18.46 -3.42 0.98
C ASN A 345 -19.21 -2.25 0.33
N ALA A 346 -18.62 -1.69 -0.75
CA ALA A 346 -19.22 -0.58 -1.50
C ALA A 346 -20.58 -0.93 -2.14
N SER A 347 -20.85 -2.20 -2.45
CA SER A 347 -22.15 -2.64 -2.99
C SER A 347 -23.23 -2.87 -1.93
N GLY A 348 -22.92 -2.65 -0.65
CA GLY A 348 -23.86 -2.84 0.46
C GLY A 348 -23.99 -4.29 0.93
N LYS A 349 -23.32 -5.25 0.27
CA LYS A 349 -23.25 -6.65 0.73
C LYS A 349 -22.29 -6.77 1.91
N THR A 350 -22.62 -7.64 2.86
CA THR A 350 -21.73 -7.99 3.98
C THR A 350 -20.49 -8.67 3.42
N ALA A 351 -19.34 -8.01 3.51
CA ALA A 351 -18.07 -8.56 3.09
C ALA A 351 -17.38 -9.34 4.22
N TYR A 352 -17.50 -8.84 5.45
CA TYR A 352 -16.94 -9.46 6.65
C TYR A 352 -17.88 -9.27 7.83
N PHE A 353 -17.66 -10.05 8.89
CA PHE A 353 -18.08 -9.68 10.24
C PHE A 353 -16.86 -9.27 11.04
N VAL A 354 -16.98 -8.20 11.82
CA VAL A 354 -15.98 -7.82 12.82
C VAL A 354 -16.46 -8.28 14.19
N GLY A 355 -15.61 -8.99 14.92
CA GLY A 355 -15.82 -9.33 16.32
C GLY A 355 -14.81 -8.56 17.17
N VAL A 356 -15.28 -7.70 18.08
CA VAL A 356 -14.45 -6.89 18.98
C VAL A 356 -14.58 -7.46 20.39
N GLN A 357 -13.47 -7.94 20.94
CA GLN A 357 -13.41 -8.58 22.25
C GLN A 357 -12.90 -7.59 23.30
N VAL A 358 -13.58 -7.53 24.43
CA VAL A 358 -13.12 -6.80 25.62
C VAL A 358 -13.22 -7.74 26.81
N GLU A 359 -12.11 -7.96 27.51
CA GLU A 359 -12.11 -8.72 28.75
C GLU A 359 -12.85 -7.91 29.82
N ALA A 360 -13.99 -8.42 30.28
CA ALA A 360 -14.77 -7.82 31.34
C ALA A 360 -14.14 -8.21 32.69
N SER A 361 -13.61 -7.23 33.43
CA SER A 361 -13.14 -7.45 34.79
C SER A 361 -14.30 -7.39 35.80
N CYS A 362 -14.25 -8.21 36.84
CA CYS A 362 -15.28 -8.27 37.88
C CYS A 362 -15.28 -7.05 38.84
N ARG A 363 -14.55 -5.98 38.54
CA ARG A 363 -14.39 -4.83 39.45
C ARG A 363 -14.85 -3.54 38.78
N ASN A 364 -15.95 -3.01 39.32
CA ASN A 364 -16.35 -1.62 39.20
C ASN A 364 -15.14 -0.73 39.50
N ALA A 365 -14.60 -0.07 38.48
CA ALA A 365 -13.72 1.07 38.65
C ALA A 365 -14.39 2.25 37.96
N GLU A 366 -15.08 3.04 38.78
CA GLU A 366 -15.40 4.43 38.48
C GLU A 366 -14.09 5.14 38.13
N SER A 367 -13.80 5.21 36.84
CA SER A 367 -12.81 6.11 36.28
C SER A 367 -13.44 6.69 35.02
N GLU A 368 -13.01 7.87 34.58
CA GLU A 368 -13.41 8.52 33.34
C GLU A 368 -12.97 7.74 32.07
N GLU A 369 -12.94 6.41 32.13
CA GLU A 369 -12.74 5.54 30.99
C GLU A 369 -14.00 5.52 30.11
N VAL A 370 -13.79 5.81 28.83
CA VAL A 370 -14.76 5.60 27.76
C VAL A 370 -15.42 4.23 27.92
N ARG A 371 -16.75 4.20 28.03
CA ARG A 371 -17.56 2.98 28.18
C ARG A 371 -17.09 1.89 27.20
N PRO A 372 -17.02 0.60 27.63
CA PRO A 372 -16.58 -0.51 26.78
C PRO A 372 -17.29 -0.56 25.41
N GLU A 373 -18.60 -0.29 25.40
CA GLU A 373 -19.41 -0.22 24.19
C GLU A 373 -18.92 0.87 23.21
N THR A 374 -18.62 2.07 23.72
CA THR A 374 -18.09 3.16 22.89
C THR A 374 -16.71 2.81 22.31
N ARG A 375 -15.87 2.10 23.08
CA ARG A 375 -14.59 1.58 22.58
C ARG A 375 -14.80 0.57 21.46
N GLN A 376 -15.73 -0.36 21.62
CA GLN A 376 -16.06 -1.37 20.60
C GLN A 376 -16.58 -0.72 19.31
N LEU A 377 -17.51 0.24 19.43
CA LEU A 377 -18.07 0.93 18.27
C LEU A 377 -17.02 1.78 17.53
N SER A 378 -16.07 2.38 18.24
CA SER A 378 -14.92 3.08 17.62
C SER A 378 -14.09 2.12 16.75
N VAL A 379 -13.82 0.91 17.24
CA VAL A 379 -13.11 -0.13 16.47
C VAL A 379 -13.90 -0.53 15.24
N VAL A 380 -15.20 -0.78 15.38
CA VAL A 380 -16.09 -1.09 14.24
C VAL A 380 -16.05 0.02 13.19
N GLY A 381 -16.09 1.29 13.61
CA GLY A 381 -15.97 2.45 12.74
C GLY A 381 -14.65 2.44 11.95
N ALA A 382 -13.51 2.26 12.63
CA ALA A 382 -12.20 2.19 12.00
C ALA A 382 -12.09 1.02 11.00
N VAL A 383 -12.58 -0.17 11.37
CA VAL A 383 -12.61 -1.34 10.47
C VAL A 383 -13.50 -1.08 9.25
N ARG A 384 -14.68 -0.49 9.42
CA ARG A 384 -15.56 -0.13 8.30
C ARG A 384 -14.89 0.86 7.33
N VAL A 385 -14.17 1.85 7.84
CA VAL A 385 -13.42 2.80 7.02
C VAL A 385 -12.30 2.10 6.24
N ALA A 386 -11.54 1.23 6.91
CA ALA A 386 -10.47 0.47 6.28
C ALA A 386 -11.01 -0.43 5.14
N VAL A 387 -12.06 -1.21 5.42
CA VAL A 387 -12.67 -2.11 4.43
C VAL A 387 -13.26 -1.33 3.26
N ARG A 388 -14.03 -0.25 3.50
CA ARG A 388 -14.60 0.56 2.42
C ARG A 388 -13.52 1.17 1.53
N SER A 389 -12.42 1.64 2.12
CA SER A 389 -11.30 2.23 1.38
C SER A 389 -10.59 1.19 0.48
N SER A 390 -10.58 -0.08 0.87
CA SER A 390 -10.05 -1.17 0.05
C SER A 390 -10.98 -1.55 -1.12
N PHE A 391 -12.31 -1.41 -0.97
CA PHE A 391 -13.29 -1.76 -2.02
C PHE A 391 -13.68 -0.60 -2.95
N MET A 392 -13.37 0.65 -2.61
CA MET A 392 -13.92 1.83 -3.31
C MET A 392 -13.46 2.00 -4.77
N VAL A 393 -12.44 1.26 -5.23
CA VAL A 393 -11.94 1.41 -6.61
C VAL A 393 -12.44 0.34 -7.58
N PHE A 394 -13.00 -0.77 -7.08
CA PHE A 394 -13.68 -1.74 -7.94
C PHE A 394 -14.91 -1.15 -8.65
N SER A 395 -15.56 -0.14 -8.06
CA SER A 395 -16.79 0.44 -8.61
C SER A 395 -16.58 1.55 -9.64
N ILE A 396 -15.38 2.16 -9.73
CA ILE A 396 -15.14 3.26 -10.68
C ILE A 396 -14.79 2.72 -12.07
N LEU A 397 -14.23 1.51 -12.16
CA LEU A 397 -13.93 0.84 -13.44
C LEU A 397 -15.00 -0.19 -13.87
N GLY A 398 -15.87 -0.62 -12.94
CA GLY A 398 -16.91 -1.63 -13.22
C GLY A 398 -18.13 -1.13 -14.03
N ASN A 399 -18.22 0.16 -14.35
CA ASN A 399 -19.33 0.69 -15.15
C ASN A 399 -19.06 0.74 -16.67
N MET A 400 -17.97 0.10 -17.13
CA MET A 400 -17.63 0.00 -18.55
C MET A 400 -17.21 -1.42 -19.00
N SER A 401 -17.84 -2.48 -18.50
CA SER A 401 -17.91 -3.74 -19.24
C SER A 401 -19.00 -4.67 -18.71
N GLY A 402 -19.88 -5.12 -19.62
CA GLY A 402 -20.59 -6.39 -19.49
C GLY A 402 -21.93 -6.37 -18.77
N ARG A 403 -22.99 -6.03 -19.53
CA ARG A 403 -24.26 -6.75 -19.39
C ARG A 403 -23.95 -8.24 -19.61
N CYS A 404 -24.14 -9.09 -18.60
CA CYS A 404 -24.44 -10.48 -18.82
C CYS A 404 -25.87 -10.72 -18.35
N HIS A 405 -26.69 -11.08 -19.32
CA HIS A 405 -28.06 -11.52 -19.17
C HIS A 405 -28.14 -12.91 -18.53
N ILE A 406 -29.30 -13.12 -17.90
CA ILE A 406 -29.94 -14.36 -17.39
C ILE A 406 -29.49 -14.80 -16.00
#